data_AF-A4CVP1-F1
#
_entry.id   AF-A4CVP1-F1
#
_cell.length_a   1.000
_cell.length_b   1.000
_cell.length_c   1.000
_cell.angle_alpha   90.00
_cell.angle_beta   90.00
_cell.angle_gamma   90.00
#
_symmetry.space_group_name_H-M   'P 1'
#
loop_
_entity.id
_entity.type
_entity.pdbx_description
1 polymer ?
#
loop_
_entity_poly.entity_id
_entity_poly.type
_entity_poly.pdbx_seq_one_letter_code
_entity_poly.pdbx_strand_id
1 'polypeptide(L)'
;MTSHRLTNAYEALLSCAPAPLFRKARDLYLKKYALDGRKSDSPLRLFVASESLNETITPDPDAPPHGRIARLEAMTDELALVHWQRPEPAEHNAVERYLRDTWDLSDSPLAPCEAPWFRDSGHQQRLTLPKALIWIREARYQDVEQSLNNENP
;
A
#
# COMPACT_ATOMS: atom_id res chain seq x y z
N MET A 1 -16.52 -9.17 2.39
CA MET A 1 -16.08 -8.06 3.28
C MET A 1 -14.56 -8.01 3.22
N THR A 2 -13.94 -6.83 3.32
CA THR A 2 -12.46 -6.74 3.30
C THR A 2 -11.90 -7.25 4.62
N SER A 3 -10.95 -8.19 4.57
CA SER A 3 -10.31 -8.79 5.73
C SER A 3 -9.69 -7.72 6.65
N HIS A 4 -10.05 -7.74 7.94
CA HIS A 4 -9.51 -6.77 8.90
C HIS A 4 -7.98 -6.88 9.03
N ARG A 5 -7.46 -8.11 8.96
CA ARG A 5 -6.01 -8.37 8.98
C ARG A 5 -5.31 -7.75 7.78
N LEU A 6 -5.92 -7.84 6.60
CA LEU A 6 -5.37 -7.24 5.38
C LEU A 6 -5.34 -5.71 5.49
N THR A 7 -6.41 -5.09 5.99
CA THR A 7 -6.46 -3.64 6.23
C THR A 7 -5.38 -3.18 7.20
N ASN A 8 -5.21 -3.88 8.33
CA ASN A 8 -4.21 -3.52 9.33
C ASN A 8 -2.78 -3.68 8.79
N ALA A 9 -2.51 -4.72 8.01
CA ALA A 9 -1.21 -4.93 7.36
C ALA A 9 -0.90 -3.82 6.34
N TYR A 10 -1.89 -3.42 5.55
CA TYR A 10 -1.77 -2.34 4.58
C TYR A 10 -1.49 -1.00 5.26
N GLU A 11 -2.22 -0.67 6.32
CA GLU A 11 -1.99 0.53 7.13
C GLU A 11 -0.58 0.53 7.75
N ALA A 12 -0.14 -0.58 8.33
CA ALA A 12 1.19 -0.71 8.91
C ALA A 12 2.30 -0.53 7.85
N LEU A 13 2.11 -1.10 6.66
CA LEU A 13 3.03 -0.95 5.54
C LEU A 13 3.15 0.51 5.10
N LEU A 14 2.01 1.18 4.88
CA LEU A 14 1.96 2.54 4.33
C LEU A 14 2.35 3.62 5.34
N SER A 15 2.16 3.39 6.63
CA SER A 15 2.63 4.27 7.70
C SER A 15 4.14 4.52 7.66
N CYS A 16 4.91 3.59 7.10
CA CYS A 16 6.36 3.67 6.94
C CYS A 16 6.81 3.89 5.48
N ALA A 17 5.87 4.01 4.53
CA ALA A 17 6.20 4.13 3.12
C ALA A 17 6.76 5.53 2.80
N PRO A 18 7.72 5.65 1.86
CA PRO A 18 8.23 6.94 1.40
C PRO A 18 7.12 7.87 0.91
N ALA A 19 7.29 9.18 1.10
CA ALA A 19 6.32 10.17 0.65
C ALA A 19 6.04 10.09 -0.86
N PRO A 20 4.83 10.45 -1.33
CA PRO A 20 4.43 10.40 -2.75
C PRO A 20 5.40 11.10 -3.72
N LEU A 21 6.08 12.15 -3.26
CA LEU A 21 7.07 12.89 -4.05
C LEU A 21 8.23 11.98 -4.51
N PHE A 22 8.59 10.96 -3.74
CA PHE A 22 9.68 10.03 -4.04
C PHE A 22 9.19 8.76 -4.73
N ARG A 23 8.51 8.89 -5.86
CA ARG A 23 7.83 7.80 -6.60
C ARG A 23 8.68 6.53 -6.73
N LYS A 24 9.90 6.65 -7.26
CA LYS A 24 10.82 5.49 -7.43
C LYS A 24 11.14 4.77 -6.12
N ALA A 25 11.35 5.52 -5.03
CA ALA A 25 11.64 4.95 -3.73
C ALA A 25 10.40 4.27 -3.14
N ARG A 26 9.22 4.84 -3.36
CA ARG A 26 7.93 4.28 -2.94
C ARG A 26 7.62 2.99 -3.70
N ASP A 27 7.79 2.97 -5.01
CA ASP A 27 7.61 1.76 -5.83
C ASP A 27 8.54 0.64 -5.38
N LEU A 28 9.82 0.98 -5.13
CA LEU A 28 10.79 0.02 -4.60
C LEU A 28 10.41 -0.48 -3.20
N TYR A 29 9.90 0.41 -2.35
CA TYR A 29 9.44 0.05 -1.01
C TYR A 29 8.31 -0.97 -1.07
N LEU A 30 7.27 -0.73 -1.88
CA LEU A 30 6.13 -1.64 -2.04
C LEU A 30 6.54 -2.98 -2.64
N LYS A 31 7.55 -3.00 -3.53
CA LYS A 31 8.13 -4.25 -4.05
C LYS A 31 8.96 -5.01 -3.03
N LYS A 32 9.58 -4.31 -2.08
CA LYS A 32 10.51 -4.88 -1.11
C LYS A 32 9.82 -5.42 0.15
N TYR A 33 8.77 -4.77 0.61
CA TYR A 33 8.12 -5.09 1.89
C TYR A 33 6.75 -5.72 1.66
N ALA A 34 6.63 -6.99 2.07
CA ALA A 34 5.38 -7.74 2.02
C ALA A 34 4.42 -7.31 3.15
N LEU A 35 3.12 -7.48 2.90
CA LEU A 35 2.05 -7.29 3.88
C LEU A 35 2.18 -8.27 5.06
N ASP A 36 2.76 -9.45 4.84
CA ASP A 36 3.06 -10.43 5.89
C ASP A 36 3.93 -9.89 7.04
N GLY A 37 4.63 -8.79 6.80
CA GLY A 37 5.65 -8.27 7.69
C GLY A 37 7.01 -8.93 7.47
N ARG A 38 8.00 -8.52 8.27
CA ARG A 38 9.42 -8.88 8.06
C ARG A 38 9.78 -10.31 8.46
N LYS A 39 8.98 -10.95 9.31
CA LYS A 39 9.27 -12.25 9.94
C LYS A 39 8.35 -13.37 9.45
N SER A 40 7.88 -13.31 8.21
CA SER A 40 7.06 -14.39 7.65
C SER A 40 7.92 -15.60 7.32
N ASP A 41 7.59 -16.74 7.92
CA ASP A 41 8.19 -18.05 7.66
C ASP A 41 7.57 -18.74 6.42
N SER A 42 6.49 -18.18 5.88
CA SER A 42 5.85 -18.68 4.67
C SER A 42 6.74 -18.45 3.43
N PRO A 43 6.85 -19.42 2.50
CA PRO A 43 7.46 -19.20 1.20
C PRO A 43 6.59 -18.32 0.29
N LEU A 44 5.30 -18.17 0.61
CA LEU A 44 4.38 -17.26 -0.07
C LEU A 44 4.31 -15.93 0.67
N ARG A 45 4.26 -14.84 -0.10
CA ARG A 45 4.16 -13.47 0.42
C ARG A 45 3.18 -12.67 -0.40
N LEU A 46 2.48 -11.74 0.25
CA LEU A 46 1.53 -10.84 -0.39
C LEU A 46 2.09 -9.42 -0.41
N PHE A 47 2.04 -8.79 -1.57
CA PHE A 47 2.55 -7.43 -1.76
C PHE A 47 1.50 -6.52 -2.39
N VAL A 48 1.65 -5.22 -2.19
CA VAL A 48 0.90 -4.19 -2.93
C VAL A 48 1.44 -4.15 -4.36
N ALA A 49 0.61 -4.53 -5.33
CA ALA A 49 0.99 -4.65 -6.73
C ALA A 49 0.86 -3.31 -7.47
N SER A 50 -0.17 -2.55 -7.14
CA SER A 50 -0.45 -1.22 -7.67
C SER A 50 -0.93 -0.30 -6.55
N GLU A 51 -0.70 0.98 -6.71
CA GLU A 51 -1.21 2.00 -5.79
C GLU A 51 -1.65 3.23 -6.59
N SER A 52 -2.79 3.78 -6.20
CA SER A 52 -3.28 5.08 -6.64
C SER A 52 -3.23 6.05 -5.47
N LEU A 53 -2.69 7.25 -5.71
CA LEU A 53 -2.53 8.28 -4.70
C LEU A 53 -3.38 9.51 -5.07
N ASN A 54 -4.07 10.05 -4.08
CA ASN A 54 -4.84 11.29 -4.17
C ASN A 54 -4.43 12.22 -3.03
N GLU A 55 -3.97 13.42 -3.37
CA GLU A 55 -3.55 14.44 -2.41
C GLU A 55 -4.44 15.67 -2.55
N THR A 56 -4.99 16.12 -1.44
CA THR A 56 -5.90 17.26 -1.39
C THR A 56 -5.52 18.18 -0.25
N ILE A 57 -5.62 19.48 -0.47
CA ILE A 57 -5.43 20.51 0.56
C ILE A 57 -6.74 21.26 0.71
N THR A 58 -7.24 21.35 1.94
CA THR A 58 -8.46 22.10 2.28
C THR A 58 -8.19 23.12 3.38
N PRO A 59 -8.98 24.20 3.48
CA PRO A 59 -8.91 25.09 4.64
C PRO A 59 -9.17 24.34 5.95
N ASP A 60 -8.45 24.70 7.02
CA ASP A 60 -8.74 24.21 8.38
C ASP A 60 -9.81 25.11 9.03
N PRO A 61 -11.02 24.58 9.34
CA PRO A 61 -12.08 25.36 9.98
C PRO A 61 -11.71 25.82 11.39
N ASP A 62 -10.77 25.13 12.06
CA ASP A 62 -10.36 25.41 13.44
C ASP A 62 -9.24 26.45 13.51
N ALA A 63 -8.60 26.82 12.38
CA ALA A 63 -7.46 27.73 12.34
C ALA A 63 -7.52 28.77 11.20
N PRO A 64 -8.60 29.56 11.06
CA PRO A 64 -8.69 30.59 10.04
C PRO A 64 -7.69 31.75 10.29
N PRO A 65 -7.26 32.48 9.23
CA PRO A 65 -7.53 32.25 7.81
C PRO A 65 -6.47 31.37 7.11
N HIS A 66 -5.34 31.09 7.78
CA HIS A 66 -4.17 30.46 7.18
C HIS A 66 -4.03 28.96 7.46
N GLY A 67 -4.90 28.39 8.29
CA GLY A 67 -4.93 26.96 8.56
C GLY A 67 -5.30 26.16 7.32
N ARG A 68 -4.58 25.05 7.13
CA ARG A 68 -4.76 24.09 6.04
C ARG A 68 -4.70 22.67 6.58
N ILE A 69 -5.44 21.77 5.95
CA ILE A 69 -5.39 20.33 6.16
C ILE A 69 -4.93 19.71 4.85
N ALA A 70 -3.75 19.09 4.86
CA ALA A 70 -3.29 18.22 3.79
C ALA A 70 -3.80 16.80 4.07
N ARG A 71 -4.52 16.22 3.13
CA ARG A 71 -5.02 14.84 3.16
C ARG A 71 -4.38 14.06 2.02
N LEU A 72 -3.73 12.95 2.37
CA LEU A 72 -3.19 11.97 1.43
C LEU A 72 -4.01 10.68 1.55
N GLU A 73 -4.54 10.23 0.43
CA GLU A 73 -5.29 8.99 0.29
C GLU A 73 -4.55 8.03 -0.65
N ALA A 74 -4.31 6.81 -0.19
CA ALA A 74 -3.65 5.75 -0.93
C ALA A 74 -4.60 4.56 -1.09
N MET A 75 -4.80 4.12 -2.32
CA MET A 75 -5.76 3.09 -2.69
C MET A 75 -5.09 1.96 -3.48
N THR A 76 -5.42 0.72 -3.13
CA THR A 76 -4.97 -0.48 -3.83
C THR A 76 -6.10 -1.47 -3.96
N ASP A 77 -6.38 -1.90 -5.19
CA ASP A 77 -7.26 -3.01 -5.51
C ASP A 77 -6.51 -4.23 -6.06
N GLU A 78 -5.24 -4.10 -6.43
CA GLU A 78 -4.42 -5.20 -6.92
C GLU A 78 -3.28 -5.57 -5.95
N LEU A 79 -3.22 -6.84 -5.60
CA LEU A 79 -2.13 -7.44 -4.83
C LEU A 79 -1.34 -8.43 -5.69
N ALA A 80 -0.07 -8.62 -5.34
CA ALA A 80 0.75 -9.67 -5.90
C ALA A 80 0.98 -10.77 -4.86
N LEU A 81 0.57 -11.99 -5.19
CA LEU A 81 0.99 -13.19 -4.50
C LEU A 81 2.31 -13.63 -5.10
N VAL A 82 3.35 -13.76 -4.28
CA VAL A 82 4.72 -14.04 -4.73
C VAL A 82 5.24 -15.31 -4.05
N HIS A 83 5.77 -16.24 -4.84
CA HIS A 83 6.57 -17.35 -4.34
C HIS A 83 7.99 -16.84 -4.06
N TRP A 84 8.22 -16.42 -2.82
CA TRP A 84 9.39 -15.64 -2.43
C TRP A 84 10.70 -16.36 -2.74
N GLN A 85 11.58 -15.68 -3.47
CA GLN A 85 12.91 -16.19 -3.90
C GLN A 85 12.86 -17.47 -4.76
N ARG A 86 11.70 -17.82 -5.32
CA ARG A 86 11.53 -18.96 -6.22
C ARG A 86 11.03 -18.49 -7.59
N PRO A 87 11.63 -18.92 -8.70
CA PRO A 87 11.14 -18.58 -10.03
C PRO A 87 9.97 -19.45 -10.49
N GLU A 88 9.73 -20.60 -9.83
CA GLU A 88 8.61 -21.49 -10.14
C GLU A 88 7.34 -21.11 -9.37
N PRO A 89 6.14 -21.39 -9.92
CA PRO A 89 4.89 -21.26 -9.17
C PRO A 89 4.88 -22.16 -7.92
N ALA A 90 4.21 -21.70 -6.87
CA ALA A 90 3.91 -22.53 -5.71
C ALA A 90 2.79 -23.52 -6.03
N GLU A 91 2.71 -24.61 -5.27
CA GLU A 91 1.61 -25.57 -5.40
C GLU A 91 0.26 -24.92 -5.12
N HIS A 92 -0.74 -25.24 -5.94
CA HIS A 92 -2.07 -24.66 -5.86
C HIS A 92 -2.70 -24.78 -4.45
N ASN A 93 -2.63 -25.97 -3.84
CA ASN A 93 -3.14 -26.22 -2.49
C ASN A 93 -2.43 -25.39 -1.41
N ALA A 94 -1.15 -25.08 -1.60
CA ALA A 94 -0.39 -24.23 -0.68
C ALA A 94 -0.83 -22.76 -0.81
N VAL A 95 -1.07 -22.32 -2.05
CA VAL A 95 -1.60 -20.97 -2.36
C VAL A 95 -2.97 -20.76 -1.74
N GLU A 96 -3.92 -21.66 -1.98
CA GLU A 96 -5.27 -21.56 -1.42
C GLU A 96 -5.26 -21.53 0.11
N ARG A 97 -4.46 -22.42 0.73
CA ARG A 97 -4.30 -22.46 2.18
C ARG A 97 -3.71 -21.17 2.72
N TYR A 98 -2.68 -20.65 2.07
CA TYR A 98 -2.05 -19.39 2.47
C TYR A 98 -3.04 -18.22 2.42
N LEU A 99 -3.76 -18.06 1.31
CA LEU A 99 -4.73 -16.96 1.14
C LEU A 99 -5.88 -17.06 2.14
N ARG A 100 -6.44 -18.25 2.36
CA ARG A 100 -7.51 -18.48 3.32
C ARG A 100 -7.02 -18.28 4.76
N ASP A 101 -6.02 -19.02 5.19
CA ASP A 101 -5.64 -19.11 6.60
C ASP A 101 -4.89 -17.86 7.08
N THR A 102 -4.15 -17.19 6.19
CA THR A 102 -3.38 -15.98 6.54
C THR A 102 -4.18 -14.71 6.31
N TRP A 103 -4.93 -14.62 5.21
CA TRP A 103 -5.50 -13.35 4.75
C TRP A 103 -7.03 -13.31 4.75
N ASP A 104 -7.72 -14.43 5.00
CA ASP A 104 -9.17 -14.53 4.83
C ASP A 104 -9.61 -14.19 3.39
N LEU A 105 -8.79 -14.58 2.40
CA LEU A 105 -9.00 -14.36 0.96
C LEU A 105 -9.34 -15.69 0.26
N SER A 106 -10.39 -16.36 0.72
CA SER A 106 -10.90 -17.58 0.05
C SER A 106 -11.43 -17.25 -1.34
N ASP A 107 -11.27 -18.17 -2.29
CA ASP A 107 -11.83 -18.11 -3.65
C ASP A 107 -11.46 -16.86 -4.46
N SER A 108 -10.38 -16.16 -4.09
CA SER A 108 -9.92 -14.99 -4.82
C SER A 108 -9.27 -15.41 -6.14
N PRO A 109 -9.76 -14.94 -7.30
CA PRO A 109 -9.20 -15.34 -8.58
C PRO A 109 -7.76 -14.82 -8.70
N LEU A 110 -6.86 -15.71 -9.15
CA LEU A 110 -5.46 -15.41 -9.39
C LEU A 110 -5.19 -15.39 -10.88
N ALA A 111 -4.73 -14.25 -11.39
CA ALA A 111 -4.26 -14.12 -12.76
C ALA A 111 -2.73 -14.40 -12.82
N PRO A 112 -2.25 -15.23 -13.76
CA PRO A 112 -0.81 -15.44 -13.93
C PRO A 112 -0.12 -14.14 -14.36
N CYS A 113 1.13 -13.95 -13.94
CA CYS A 113 1.96 -12.83 -14.35
C CYS A 113 3.36 -13.33 -14.70
N GLU A 114 3.69 -13.27 -15.99
CA GLU A 114 4.95 -13.80 -16.55
C GLU A 114 6.19 -13.05 -16.04
N ALA A 115 6.04 -11.77 -15.69
CA ALA A 115 7.16 -10.99 -15.17
C ALA A 115 7.51 -11.46 -13.74
N PRO A 116 8.78 -11.64 -13.40
CA PRO A 116 9.17 -11.89 -12.01
C PRO A 116 8.85 -10.67 -11.12
N TRP A 117 8.61 -10.91 -9.84
CA TRP A 117 8.24 -9.85 -8.90
C TRP A 117 9.38 -8.86 -8.67
N PHE A 118 10.57 -9.37 -8.37
CA PHE A 118 11.70 -8.53 -8.03
C PHE A 118 13.01 -9.12 -8.56
N ARG A 119 13.58 -8.41 -9.56
CA ARG A 119 14.71 -8.88 -10.35
C ARG A 119 14.35 -10.22 -11.01
N ASP A 120 15.26 -11.19 -11.04
CA ASP A 120 15.06 -12.49 -11.69
C ASP A 120 14.44 -13.55 -10.76
N SER A 121 13.71 -13.13 -9.72
CA SER A 121 13.14 -14.05 -8.73
C SER A 121 11.74 -13.62 -8.26
N GLY A 122 11.00 -14.59 -7.73
CA GLY A 122 9.65 -14.38 -7.24
C GLY A 122 8.63 -14.55 -8.34
N HIS A 123 8.26 -15.80 -8.62
CA HIS A 123 7.08 -16.09 -9.42
C HIS A 123 5.88 -15.38 -8.81
N GLN A 124 5.06 -14.72 -9.63
CA GLN A 124 3.94 -13.95 -9.12
C GLN A 124 2.63 -14.26 -9.83
N GLN A 125 1.55 -14.09 -9.08
CA GLN A 125 0.19 -14.07 -9.56
C GLN A 125 -0.48 -12.80 -9.03
N ARG A 126 -1.40 -12.23 -9.82
CA ARG A 126 -2.16 -11.04 -9.45
C ARG A 126 -3.49 -11.45 -8.84
N LEU A 127 -3.85 -10.74 -7.77
CA LEU A 127 -5.10 -10.89 -7.07
C LEU A 127 -5.81 -9.54 -7.06
N THR A 128 -7.00 -9.48 -7.64
CA THR A 128 -7.84 -8.28 -7.60
C THR A 128 -8.81 -8.40 -6.43
N LEU A 129 -8.78 -7.42 -5.54
CA LEU A 129 -9.68 -7.33 -4.40
C LEU A 129 -11.05 -6.84 -4.86
N PRO A 130 -12.15 -7.41 -4.34
CA PRO A 130 -13.50 -6.94 -4.64
C PRO A 130 -13.77 -5.52 -4.09
N LYS A 131 -12.99 -5.08 -3.11
CA LYS A 131 -13.01 -3.73 -2.56
C LYS A 131 -11.58 -3.28 -2.29
N ALA A 132 -11.24 -2.10 -2.79
CA ALA A 132 -9.92 -1.51 -2.59
C ALA A 132 -9.61 -1.33 -1.10
N LEU A 133 -8.34 -1.55 -0.75
CA LEU A 133 -7.76 -1.11 0.51
C LEU A 133 -7.51 0.38 0.42
N ILE A 134 -7.89 1.10 1.47
CA ILE A 134 -7.79 2.56 1.54
C ILE A 134 -7.03 2.90 2.81
N TRP A 135 -6.00 3.73 2.66
CA TRP A 135 -5.26 4.33 3.76
C TRP A 135 -5.28 5.84 3.60
N ILE A 136 -5.56 6.55 4.68
CA ILE A 136 -5.66 8.01 4.69
C ILE A 136 -4.73 8.55 5.78
N ARG A 137 -3.99 9.60 5.45
CA ARG A 137 -3.22 10.39 6.40
C ARG A 137 -3.53 11.85 6.24
N GLU A 138 -3.74 12.52 7.36
CA GLU A 138 -4.00 13.95 7.41
C GLU A 138 -2.93 14.66 8.26
N ALA A 139 -2.59 15.87 7.84
CA ALA A 139 -1.70 16.75 8.57
C ALA A 139 -2.24 18.18 8.51
N ARG A 140 -2.32 18.81 9.68
CA ARG A 140 -2.67 20.23 9.79
C ARG A 140 -1.40 21.08 9.72
N TYR A 141 -1.46 22.19 8.98
CA TYR A 141 -0.35 23.15 8.90
C TYR A 141 -0.89 24.58 8.71
N GLN A 142 -0.03 25.56 8.95
CA GLN A 142 -0.33 26.97 8.70
C GLN A 142 0.45 27.45 7.48
N ASP A 143 -0.22 28.17 6.60
CA ASP A 143 0.34 28.72 5.38
C ASP A 143 1.26 29.91 5.71
N VAL A 144 2.58 29.72 5.59
CA VAL A 144 3.59 30.71 6.02
C VAL A 144 3.75 31.85 5.00
N GLU A 145 3.33 31.65 3.75
CA GLU A 145 3.49 32.65 2.67
C GLU A 145 2.72 33.96 2.93
N GLN A 146 1.69 33.95 3.78
CA GLN A 146 0.95 35.17 4.16
C GLN A 146 1.39 35.78 5.49
N SER A 147 2.13 35.05 6.34
CA SER A 147 2.62 35.59 7.61
C SER A 147 3.66 36.68 7.40
N LEU A 148 4.52 36.52 6.39
CA LEU A 148 5.62 37.46 6.08
C LEU A 148 5.13 38.78 5.45
N ASN A 149 3.99 38.77 4.76
CA ASN A 149 3.42 40.00 4.17
C ASN A 149 2.67 40.88 5.19
N ASN A 150 2.36 40.35 6.37
CA ASN A 150 1.70 41.09 7.45
C ASN A 150 2.70 41.67 8.48
N GLU A 151 4.00 41.40 8.35
CA GLU A 151 5.04 41.86 9.29
C GLU A 151 5.88 43.05 8.79
N ASN A 152 5.59 43.61 7.61
CA ASN A 152 6.19 44.88 7.18
C ASN A 152 5.14 46.02 7.18
N PRO A 153 5.06 46.82 8.27
CA PRO A 153 4.21 48.00 8.34
C PRO A 153 4.69 49.15 7.44
#